data_AF-A0A1H8AQ51-F1
#
_entry.id   AF-A0A1H8AQ51-F1
#
_cell.length_a   1.000
_cell.length_b   1.000
_cell.length_c   1.000
_cell.angle_alpha   90.00
_cell.angle_beta   90.00
_cell.angle_gamma   90.00
#
_symmetry.space_group_name_H-M   'P 1'
#
loop_
_entity.id
_entity.type
_entity.pdbx_description
1 polymer ?
#
loop_
_entity_poly.entity_id
_entity_poly.type
_entity_poly.pdbx_seq_one_letter_code
_entity_poly.pdbx_strand_id
1 'polypeptide(L)'
;MARTGRLGLSHEQKIELWQRWKAGETLSDIGRALGKHAASVFGVVVAKGGYAPVPRTRKPGSLSLADREEISRGLVAGRSFRQLGRHLGRAA
;
A
#
# COMPACT_ATOMS: atom_id res chain seq x y z
N MET A 1 15.29 -15.50 -1.30
CA MET A 1 14.24 -15.50 -0.27
C MET A 1 14.53 -14.39 0.75
N ALA A 2 13.52 -13.59 1.13
CA ALA A 2 13.69 -12.55 2.14
C ALA A 2 13.94 -13.19 3.51
N ARG A 3 15.07 -12.83 4.15
CA ARG A 3 15.43 -13.32 5.49
C ARG A 3 14.55 -12.64 6.54
N THR A 4 13.90 -13.44 7.38
CA THR A 4 13.18 -13.02 8.59
C THR A 4 14.09 -12.13 9.44
N GLY A 5 13.66 -10.89 9.73
CA GLY A 5 14.39 -9.91 10.55
C GLY A 5 14.75 -8.59 9.86
N ARG A 6 14.69 -8.49 8.52
CA ARG A 6 14.82 -7.19 7.83
C ARG A 6 13.45 -6.55 7.68
N LEU A 7 13.17 -5.50 8.46
CA LEU A 7 12.09 -4.55 8.17
C LEU A 7 12.29 -4.04 6.73
N GLY A 8 11.41 -4.49 5.83
CA GLY A 8 11.39 -4.01 4.45
C GLY A 8 11.18 -2.49 4.38
N LEU A 9 11.28 -1.92 3.18
CA LEU A 9 10.96 -0.50 2.97
C LEU A 9 9.48 -0.25 3.33
N SER A 10 9.22 0.81 4.09
CA SER A 10 7.86 1.30 4.36
C SER A 10 7.16 1.72 3.07
N HIS A 11 5.86 2.00 3.14
CA HIS A 11 5.13 2.49 1.97
C HIS A 11 5.71 3.82 1.47
N GLU A 12 5.96 4.76 2.38
CA GLU A 12 6.56 6.07 2.09
C GLU A 12 7.97 5.92 1.51
N GLN A 13 8.80 5.06 2.11
CA GLN A 13 10.15 4.81 1.59
C GLN A 13 10.15 4.20 0.18
N LYS A 14 9.14 3.38 -0.16
CA LYS A 14 8.97 2.87 -1.53
C LYS A 14 8.56 3.98 -2.49
N ILE A 15 7.72 4.92 -2.06
CA ILE A 15 7.33 6.08 -2.89
C ILE A 15 8.58 6.93 -3.18
N GLU A 16 9.34 7.28 -2.15
CA GLU A 16 10.56 8.08 -2.30
C GLU A 16 11.60 7.36 -3.17
N LEU A 17 11.81 6.05 -2.96
CA LEU A 17 12.67 5.23 -3.81
C LEU A 17 12.33 5.40 -5.30
N TRP A 18 11.06 5.27 -5.65
CA TRP A 18 10.62 5.37 -7.04
C TRP A 18 10.69 6.79 -7.61
N GLN A 19 10.51 7.82 -6.77
CA GLN A 19 10.71 9.22 -7.18
C GLN A 19 12.17 9.48 -7.53
N ARG A 20 13.11 9.10 -6.66
CA ARG A 20 14.55 9.28 -6.88
C ARG A 20 15.08 8.42 -8.03
N TRP A 21 14.59 7.18 -8.14
CA TRP A 21 14.92 6.31 -9.27
C TRP A 21 14.50 6.92 -10.62
N LYS A 22 13.31 7.49 -10.70
CA LYS A 22 12.85 8.22 -11.90
C LYS A 22 13.68 9.49 -12.18
N ALA A 23 14.23 10.12 -11.14
CA ALA A 23 15.13 11.26 -11.27
C ALA A 23 16.55 10.87 -11.73
N GLY A 24 16.84 9.56 -11.87
CA GLY A 24 18.15 9.06 -12.31
C GLY A 24 19.20 8.94 -11.21
N GLU A 25 18.81 9.01 -9.94
CA GLU A 25 19.74 8.82 -8.82
C GLU A 25 20.29 7.38 -8.77
N THR A 26 21.53 7.24 -8.29
CA THR A 26 22.18 5.93 -8.17
C THR A 26 21.56 5.10 -7.02
N LEU A 27 21.69 3.77 -7.10
CA LEU A 27 21.24 2.86 -6.03
C LEU A 27 21.85 3.20 -4.65
N SER A 28 23.09 3.69 -4.64
CA SER A 28 23.82 4.07 -3.43
C SER A 28 23.27 5.35 -2.82
N ASP A 29 22.95 6.36 -3.64
CA ASP A 29 22.41 7.63 -3.16
C ASP A 29 20.99 7.47 -2.62
N ILE A 30 20.16 6.71 -3.34
CA ILE A 30 18.81 6.32 -2.87
C ILE A 30 18.92 5.54 -1.55
N GLY A 31 19.86 4.60 -1.45
CA GLY A 31 20.11 3.85 -0.22
C GLY A 31 20.44 4.77 0.95
N ARG A 32 21.39 5.70 0.75
CA ARG A 32 21.80 6.67 1.76
C ARG A 32 20.64 7.55 2.21
N ALA A 33 19.84 8.06 1.28
CA ALA A 33 18.67 8.87 1.58
C ALA A 33 17.63 8.13 2.43
N LEU A 34 17.39 6.85 2.14
CA LEU A 34 16.39 6.04 2.85
C LEU A 34 16.93 5.41 4.15
N GLY A 35 18.21 5.59 4.49
CA GLY A 35 18.85 4.88 5.59
C GLY A 35 18.91 3.36 5.35
N LYS A 36 19.11 2.93 4.10
CA LYS A 36 19.11 1.52 3.67
C LYS A 36 20.33 1.20 2.82
N HIS A 37 20.70 -0.08 2.77
CA HIS A 37 21.78 -0.52 1.90
C HIS A 37 21.35 -0.46 0.41
N ALA A 38 22.27 -0.13 -0.50
CA ALA A 38 22.00 -0.08 -1.94
C ALA A 38 21.38 -1.38 -2.49
N ALA A 39 21.80 -2.53 -1.95
CA ALA A 39 21.23 -3.84 -2.29
C ALA A 39 19.73 -3.96 -1.99
N SER A 40 19.22 -3.26 -0.97
CA SER A 40 17.78 -3.22 -0.67
C SER A 40 17.01 -2.42 -1.72
N VAL A 41 17.59 -1.32 -2.21
CA VAL A 41 17.03 -0.54 -3.32
C VAL A 41 17.01 -1.37 -4.59
N PHE A 42 18.14 -1.99 -4.94
CA PHE A 42 18.28 -2.87 -6.09
C PHE A 42 17.22 -3.97 -6.11
N GLY A 43 17.01 -4.65 -4.97
CA GLY A 43 16.00 -5.69 -4.84
C GLY A 43 14.58 -5.21 -5.14
N VAL A 44 14.23 -3.97 -4.77
CA VAL A 44 12.92 -3.39 -5.11
C VAL A 44 12.81 -3.02 -6.58
N VAL A 45 13.85 -2.43 -7.15
CA VAL A 45 13.89 -2.00 -8.55
C VAL A 45 13.76 -3.20 -9.48
N VAL A 46 14.58 -4.24 -9.29
CA VAL A 46 14.55 -5.45 -10.12
C VAL A 46 13.24 -6.22 -9.97
N ALA A 47 12.67 -6.28 -8.76
CA ALA A 47 11.38 -6.94 -8.53
C ALA A 47 10.19 -6.29 -9.28
N LYS A 48 10.38 -5.08 -9.83
CA LYS A 48 9.39 -4.38 -10.67
C LYS A 48 9.89 -4.11 -12.09
N GLY A 49 10.99 -4.76 -12.49
CA GLY A 49 11.54 -4.66 -13.84
C GLY A 49 12.16 -3.30 -14.17
N GLY A 50 12.57 -2.53 -13.16
CA GLY A 50 13.17 -1.20 -13.37
C GLY A 50 12.17 -0.06 -13.57
N TYR A 51 10.87 -0.35 -13.64
CA TYR A 51 9.82 0.65 -13.82
C TYR A 51 9.00 0.81 -12.55
N ALA A 52 8.68 2.06 -12.21
CA ALA A 52 7.83 2.34 -11.07
C ALA A 52 6.44 1.73 -11.30
N PRO A 53 5.92 0.92 -10.37
CA PRO A 53 4.61 0.34 -10.51
C PRO A 53 3.54 1.42 -10.48
N VAL A 54 2.46 1.21 -11.23
CA VAL A 54 1.27 2.06 -11.14
C VAL A 54 0.78 2.04 -9.69
N PRO A 55 0.47 3.21 -9.09
CA PRO A 55 -0.13 3.26 -7.77
C PRO A 55 -1.37 2.36 -7.70
N ARG A 56 -1.46 1.55 -6.65
CA ARG A 56 -2.61 0.66 -6.47
C ARG A 56 -3.85 1.50 -6.22
N THR A 57 -4.79 1.48 -7.15
CA THR A 57 -6.10 2.09 -6.97
C THR A 57 -7.10 1.03 -6.49
N ARG A 58 -8.04 1.43 -5.64
CA ARG A 58 -9.18 0.59 -5.30
C ARG A 58 -10.21 0.72 -6.42
N LYS A 59 -10.91 -0.39 -6.73
CA LYS A 59 -12.02 -0.35 -7.68
C LYS A 59 -13.15 0.54 -7.13
N PRO A 60 -13.88 1.27 -8.00
CA PRO A 60 -15.14 1.90 -7.61
C PRO A 60 -16.04 0.89 -6.88
N GLY A 61 -16.67 1.31 -5.78
CA GLY A 61 -17.49 0.44 -4.93
C GLY A 61 -16.72 -0.39 -3.88
N SER A 62 -15.38 -0.30 -3.83
CA SER A 62 -14.62 -0.86 -2.70
C SER A 62 -15.04 -0.21 -1.37
N LEU A 63 -15.05 -0.96 -0.28
CA LEU A 63 -15.37 -0.41 1.05
C LEU A 63 -14.29 0.59 1.50
N SER A 64 -14.72 1.82 1.80
CA SER A 64 -13.91 2.84 2.47
C SER A 64 -13.59 2.42 3.92
N LEU A 65 -12.72 3.17 4.61
CA LEU A 65 -12.50 2.94 6.04
C LEU A 65 -13.79 3.17 6.83
N ALA A 66 -14.51 4.26 6.55
CA ALA A 66 -15.76 4.60 7.19
C ALA A 66 -16.85 3.54 6.93
N ASP A 67 -16.94 3.01 5.70
CA ASP A 67 -17.89 1.94 5.37
C ASP A 67 -17.64 0.69 6.24
N ARG A 68 -16.36 0.35 6.44
CA ARG A 68 -15.97 -0.81 7.26
C ARG A 68 -16.30 -0.60 8.73
N GLU A 69 -16.08 0.62 9.24
CA GLU A 69 -16.46 0.99 10.59
C GLU A 69 -17.97 0.89 10.79
N GLU A 70 -18.77 1.40 9.85
CA GLU A 70 -20.23 1.32 9.93
C GLU A 70 -20.72 -0.13 9.89
N ILE A 71 -20.14 -0.98 9.03
CA ILE A 71 -20.42 -2.42 9.04
C ILE A 71 -20.06 -3.03 10.39
N SER A 72 -18.86 -2.76 10.90
CA SER A 72 -18.40 -3.35 12.17
C SER A 72 -19.29 -2.94 13.35
N ARG A 73 -19.60 -1.66 13.48
CA ARG A 73 -20.45 -1.14 14.57
C ARG A 73 -21.90 -1.60 14.42
N GLY A 74 -22.44 -1.59 13.21
CA GLY A 74 -23.81 -2.03 12.98
C GLY A 74 -24.00 -3.54 13.21
N LEU A 75 -22.99 -4.36 12.92
CA LEU A 75 -22.99 -5.78 13.29
C LEU A 75 -23.03 -5.96 14.82
N VAL A 76 -22.20 -5.22 15.56
CA VAL A 76 -22.22 -5.23 17.03
C VAL A 76 -23.57 -4.76 17.58
N ALA A 77 -24.21 -3.79 16.91
CA ALA A 77 -25.55 -3.30 17.26
C ALA A 77 -26.70 -4.21 16.79
N GLY A 78 -26.43 -5.39 16.23
CA GLY A 78 -27.45 -6.35 15.79
C GLY A 78 -28.21 -5.95 14.52
N ARG A 79 -27.71 -5.00 13.74
CA ARG A 79 -28.33 -4.61 12.47
C ARG A 79 -28.17 -5.73 11.45
N SER A 80 -29.23 -6.00 10.70
CA SER A 80 -29.19 -6.97 9.60
C SER A 80 -28.30 -6.50 8.45
N PHE A 81 -27.77 -7.43 7.67
CA PHE A 81 -27.02 -7.12 6.44
C PHE A 81 -27.84 -6.26 5.46
N ARG A 82 -29.16 -6.52 5.36
CA ARG A 82 -30.10 -5.71 4.56
C ARG A 82 -30.11 -4.25 4.98
N GLN A 83 -30.16 -3.98 6.29
CA GLN A 83 -30.16 -2.61 6.81
C GLN A 83 -28.81 -1.92 6.55
N LEU A 84 -27.70 -2.62 6.77
CA LEU A 84 -26.35 -2.12 6.49
C LEU A 84 -26.16 -1.80 5.00
N GLY A 85 -26.59 -2.70 4.13
CA GLY A 85 -26.57 -2.54 2.68
C GLY A 85 -27.30 -1.28 2.24
N ARG A 86 -28.57 -1.13 2.66
CA ARG A 86 -29.37 0.08 2.36
C ARG A 86 -28.72 1.36 2.89
N HIS A 87 -28.22 1.34 4.13
CA HIS A 87 -27.59 2.51 4.74
C HIS A 87 -26.32 2.95 3.99
N LEU A 88 -25.54 2.00 3.48
CA LEU A 88 -24.33 2.26 2.71
C LEU A 88 -24.60 2.53 1.21
N GLY A 89 -25.87 2.55 0.77
CA GLY A 89 -26.21 2.68 -0.65
C GLY A 89 -25.76 1.47 -1.49
N ARG A 90 -25.76 0.27 -0.90
CA ARG A 90 -25.31 -0.99 -1.49
C ARG A 90 -26.44 -2.02 -1.52
N ALA A 91 -26.15 -3.19 -2.09
CA ALA A 91 -27.08 -4.31 -2.16
C ALA A 91 -27.64 -4.64 -0.76
N ALA A 92 -28.95 -4.90 -0.71
CA ALA A 92 -29.70 -5.24 0.51
C ALA A 92 -29.84 -6.76 0.64
#